data_AF-A0A072P8E4-F1
#
_entry.id   AF-A0A072P8E4-F1
#
_cell.length_a   1.000
_cell.length_b   1.000
_cell.length_c   1.000
_cell.angle_alpha   90.00
_cell.angle_beta   90.00
_cell.angle_gamma   90.00
#
_symmetry.space_group_name_H-M   'P 1'
#
loop_
_entity.id
_entity.type
_entity.pdbx_description
1 polymer ?
#
loop_
_entity_poly.entity_id
_entity_poly.type
_entity_poly.pdbx_seq_one_letter_code
_entity_poly.pdbx_strand_id
1 'polypeptide(L)'
;AAQALKAYLVLRLAVHDEPQWVETGILTLIWLVTTGTADLVSAALLQLESSLNEVYEVWDRRLSPEATQGALVLLWKRIGGAIEHGQHQDTIYWCRIALHQMFSDAGDHNIGKLERKLIQCFIDISDNDAALGIFQHMPASRRNQPLSRFLWYSLALRRQDDSSVQSALGALASAHDEQNRLLFAAVSEAMKYGTKRQGAQLLQRILDKYNDMESPVFDRPSLLRCSARLLLSAIVEEGIKLEELLSRLCAIFKSAVAFSQAPSAQKGLPITLSLDDCRWFEGTGFKAALENLNTWPAKYIIDLLHYSSQIQYPEKSSPTSRAEKILHEIDSSCVQAILYLVEARASSSSTTLEDIPKSSYSSRAPPVAGEIQSTLYRNVIAKYSHARRLFDDLSENSLDVEILKDSTEKLVGLLPFVFESMLFPTTQAQASGQPLDFSSMIELIDEVVRMKATEKVYSLIVDMILSSIIIDAKGFTSEGQGSTRDSKSVGKLSTMCATELLSKIIFNIRDEPTYTVSDASRWIRCVVQLILDQYGNTTKAAASKIMMNLDQKLAFQTVKAITEQALALAKS
;
A
#
# COMPACT_ATOMS: atom_id res chain seq x y z
N ALA A 1 -22.68 12.44 63.44
CA ALA A 1 -24.01 12.45 62.81
C ALA A 1 -24.27 11.17 62.02
N ALA A 2 -23.48 10.86 60.97
CA ALA A 2 -23.67 9.67 60.14
C ALA A 2 -23.71 8.34 60.92
N GLN A 3 -22.79 8.11 61.87
CA GLN A 3 -22.77 6.90 62.69
C GLN A 3 -24.01 6.75 63.60
N ALA A 4 -24.52 7.86 64.13
CA ALA A 4 -25.73 7.84 64.95
C ALA A 4 -26.97 7.55 64.10
N LEU A 5 -27.05 8.12 62.90
CA LEU A 5 -28.11 7.83 61.93
C LEU A 5 -28.08 6.37 61.47
N LYS A 6 -26.88 5.82 61.20
CA LYS A 6 -26.68 4.39 60.91
C LYS A 6 -27.23 3.51 62.03
N ALA A 7 -26.82 3.76 63.28
CA ALA A 7 -27.28 2.97 64.42
C ALA A 7 -28.81 3.04 64.58
N TYR A 8 -29.41 4.21 64.33
CA TYR A 8 -30.87 4.37 64.34
C TYR A 8 -31.56 3.61 63.18
N LEU A 9 -30.97 3.63 61.98
CA LEU A 9 -31.47 2.87 60.84
C LEU A 9 -31.50 1.37 61.12
N VAL A 10 -30.37 0.81 61.58
CA VAL A 10 -30.21 -0.63 61.82
C VAL A 10 -31.02 -1.10 63.03
N LEU A 11 -30.97 -0.40 64.16
CA LEU A 11 -31.58 -0.88 65.41
C LEU A 11 -33.07 -0.56 65.54
N ARG A 12 -33.60 0.39 64.76
CA ARG A 12 -34.99 0.85 64.90
C ARG A 12 -35.75 0.82 63.58
N LEU A 13 -35.32 1.63 62.60
CA LEU A 13 -36.15 1.84 61.40
C LEU A 13 -36.28 0.57 60.55
N ALA A 14 -35.18 -0.15 60.31
CA ALA A 14 -35.19 -1.38 59.53
C ALA A 14 -36.01 -2.50 60.19
N VAL A 15 -35.95 -2.60 61.53
CA VAL A 15 -36.67 -3.62 62.31
C VAL A 15 -38.18 -3.38 62.34
N HIS A 16 -38.61 -2.12 62.33
CA HIS A 16 -40.03 -1.75 62.35
C HIS A 16 -40.68 -1.74 60.96
N ASP A 17 -39.93 -2.04 59.89
CA ASP A 17 -40.37 -2.20 58.50
C ASP A 17 -41.23 -1.03 57.94
N GLU A 18 -40.83 0.20 58.25
CA GLU A 18 -41.46 1.41 57.73
C GLU A 18 -40.65 1.93 56.51
N PRO A 19 -40.96 1.49 55.27
CA PRO A 19 -40.07 1.62 54.13
C PRO A 19 -39.74 3.09 53.80
N GLN A 20 -40.72 3.99 53.85
CA GLN A 20 -40.51 5.41 53.53
C GLN A 20 -39.50 6.09 54.47
N TRP A 21 -39.51 5.72 55.75
CA TRP A 21 -38.60 6.29 56.75
C TRP A 21 -37.20 5.70 56.63
N VAL A 22 -37.10 4.40 56.34
CA VAL A 22 -35.82 3.73 56.06
C VAL A 22 -35.17 4.34 54.81
N GLU A 23 -35.93 4.48 53.71
CA GLU A 23 -35.46 5.10 52.47
C GLU A 23 -34.98 6.54 52.68
N THR A 24 -35.78 7.35 53.38
CA THR A 24 -35.41 8.75 53.71
C THR A 24 -34.14 8.81 54.56
N GLY A 25 -34.00 7.91 55.54
CA GLY A 25 -32.81 7.85 56.37
C GLY A 25 -31.57 7.40 55.61
N ILE A 26 -31.70 6.46 54.67
CA ILE A 26 -30.61 6.03 53.77
C ILE A 26 -30.18 7.18 52.86
N LEU A 27 -31.13 7.89 52.24
CA LEU A 27 -30.83 9.09 51.44
C LEU A 27 -30.11 10.16 52.26
N THR A 28 -30.57 10.40 53.49
CA THR A 28 -29.94 11.34 54.42
C THR A 28 -28.52 10.91 54.80
N LEU A 29 -28.30 9.61 55.01
CA LEU A 29 -26.98 9.04 55.29
C LEU A 29 -26.04 9.27 54.10
N ILE A 30 -26.47 8.94 52.88
CA ILE A 30 -25.69 9.15 51.65
C ILE A 30 -25.40 10.64 51.47
N TRP A 31 -26.38 11.51 51.68
CA TRP A 31 -26.20 12.96 51.60
C TRP A 31 -25.17 13.48 52.60
N LEU A 32 -25.26 13.06 53.87
CA LEU A 32 -24.32 13.47 54.93
C LEU A 32 -22.88 13.04 54.60
N VAL A 33 -22.69 11.83 54.06
CA VAL A 33 -21.37 11.32 53.70
C VAL A 33 -20.83 12.01 52.44
N THR A 34 -21.68 12.25 51.43
CA THR A 34 -21.27 12.86 50.15
C THR A 34 -21.04 14.37 50.23
N THR A 35 -21.62 15.06 51.23
CA THR A 35 -21.46 16.51 51.46
C THR A 35 -20.44 16.88 52.54
N GLY A 36 -19.87 15.89 53.25
CA GLY A 36 -18.80 16.10 54.23
C GLY A 36 -17.51 16.69 53.61
N THR A 37 -16.72 17.40 54.42
CA THR A 37 -15.50 18.10 53.97
C THR A 37 -14.41 17.15 53.45
N ALA A 38 -13.64 17.64 52.47
CA ALA A 38 -12.73 16.87 51.60
C ALA A 38 -11.50 16.23 52.28
N ASP A 39 -11.22 16.51 53.56
CA ASP A 39 -9.99 16.07 54.23
C ASP A 39 -10.10 14.71 54.97
N LEU A 40 -11.29 14.10 55.01
CA LEU A 40 -11.57 12.84 55.72
C LEU A 40 -11.96 11.68 54.80
N VAL A 41 -11.58 11.76 53.52
CA VAL A 41 -12.07 10.89 52.45
C VAL A 41 -11.79 9.42 52.75
N SER A 42 -10.57 9.01 53.12
CA SER A 42 -10.26 7.57 53.25
C SER A 42 -11.04 6.81 54.35
N ALA A 43 -11.42 7.47 55.46
CA ALA A 43 -12.12 6.83 56.58
C ALA A 43 -13.67 6.94 56.49
N ALA A 44 -14.20 7.87 55.69
CA ALA A 44 -15.63 8.05 55.43
C ALA A 44 -16.14 7.25 54.22
N LEU A 45 -15.26 7.02 53.23
CA LEU A 45 -15.25 5.79 52.40
C LEU A 45 -15.08 4.59 53.38
N LEU A 46 -15.03 3.32 53.02
CA LEU A 46 -15.15 2.17 53.98
C LEU A 46 -16.43 2.15 54.85
N GLN A 47 -16.72 3.19 55.64
CA GLN A 47 -17.88 3.29 56.53
C GLN A 47 -19.23 3.30 55.81
N LEU A 48 -19.35 3.94 54.64
CA LEU A 48 -20.63 3.97 53.93
C LEU A 48 -21.01 2.61 53.36
N GLU A 49 -20.09 1.93 52.69
CA GLU A 49 -20.32 0.58 52.16
C GLU A 49 -20.68 -0.41 53.28
N SER A 50 -19.92 -0.42 54.38
CA SER A 50 -20.28 -1.26 55.54
C SER A 50 -21.63 -0.89 56.13
N SER A 51 -21.97 0.41 56.16
CA SER A 51 -23.27 0.86 56.67
C SER A 51 -24.43 0.44 55.79
N LEU A 52 -24.27 0.48 54.47
CA LEU A 52 -25.29 0.01 53.53
C LEU A 52 -25.45 -1.51 53.61
N ASN A 53 -24.35 -2.27 53.74
CA ASN A 53 -24.41 -3.72 53.95
C ASN A 53 -25.18 -4.07 55.23
N GLU A 54 -24.84 -3.45 56.37
CA GLU A 54 -25.53 -3.71 57.65
C GLU A 54 -27.02 -3.34 57.61
N VAL A 55 -27.37 -2.22 56.96
CA VAL A 55 -28.77 -1.85 56.78
C VAL A 55 -29.49 -2.83 55.86
N TYR A 56 -28.84 -3.29 54.79
CA TYR A 56 -29.40 -4.26 53.86
C TYR A 56 -29.62 -5.63 54.50
N GLU A 57 -28.67 -6.12 55.31
CA GLU A 57 -28.78 -7.39 56.03
C GLU A 57 -29.96 -7.41 57.01
N VAL A 58 -30.28 -6.27 57.63
CA VAL A 58 -31.40 -6.18 58.59
C VAL A 58 -32.74 -5.90 57.91
N TRP A 59 -32.75 -5.05 56.87
CA TRP A 59 -33.98 -4.64 56.21
C TRP A 59 -34.44 -5.61 55.12
N ASP A 60 -33.50 -6.34 54.50
CA ASP A 60 -33.71 -7.31 53.41
C ASP A 60 -34.60 -6.79 52.26
N ARG A 61 -34.52 -5.48 51.98
CA ARG A 61 -35.28 -4.80 50.94
C ARG A 61 -34.41 -3.89 50.10
N ARG A 62 -34.88 -3.69 48.87
CA ARG A 62 -34.32 -2.73 47.92
C ARG A 62 -35.04 -1.40 48.09
N LEU A 63 -34.36 -0.32 47.74
CA LEU A 63 -34.98 0.99 47.69
C LEU A 63 -36.01 1.03 46.56
N SER A 64 -37.09 1.79 46.75
CA SER A 64 -38.01 2.18 45.69
C SER A 64 -37.27 2.81 44.50
N PRO A 65 -37.84 2.78 43.28
CA PRO A 65 -37.23 3.42 42.12
C PRO A 65 -36.93 4.91 42.34
N GLU A 66 -37.83 5.63 43.03
CA GLU A 66 -37.67 7.04 43.36
C GLU A 66 -36.51 7.27 44.33
N ALA A 67 -36.44 6.48 45.41
CA ALA A 67 -35.34 6.57 46.37
C ALA A 67 -34.00 6.13 45.76
N THR A 68 -34.00 5.11 44.91
CA THR A 68 -32.81 4.67 44.17
C THR A 68 -32.29 5.78 43.27
N GLN A 69 -33.17 6.43 42.51
CA GLN A 69 -32.79 7.56 41.66
C GLN A 69 -32.23 8.73 42.48
N GLY A 70 -32.86 9.05 43.63
CA GLY A 70 -32.36 10.07 44.55
C GLY A 70 -30.96 9.78 45.08
N ALA A 71 -30.71 8.52 45.49
CA ALA A 71 -29.41 8.06 45.97
C ALA A 71 -28.35 8.17 44.87
N LEU A 72 -28.67 7.71 43.66
CA LEU A 72 -27.76 7.74 42.53
C LEU A 72 -27.42 9.17 42.08
N VAL A 73 -28.32 10.14 42.18
CA VAL A 73 -28.01 11.55 41.88
C VAL A 73 -26.92 12.08 42.83
N LEU A 74 -27.02 11.76 44.12
CA LEU A 74 -26.02 12.18 45.11
C LEU A 74 -24.67 11.50 44.87
N LEU A 75 -24.68 10.19 44.61
CA LEU A 75 -23.47 9.42 44.31
C LEU A 75 -22.83 9.88 43.00
N TRP A 76 -23.62 10.17 41.96
CA TRP A 76 -23.11 10.68 40.68
C TRP A 76 -22.44 12.03 40.80
N LYS A 77 -22.97 12.94 41.64
CA LYS A 77 -22.31 14.22 41.92
C LYS A 77 -20.91 14.01 42.49
N ARG A 78 -20.76 13.02 43.39
CA ARG A 78 -19.47 12.69 43.99
C ARG A 78 -18.52 12.00 43.00
N ILE A 79 -19.03 11.06 42.21
CA ILE A 79 -18.29 10.40 41.12
C ILE A 79 -17.79 11.43 40.11
N GLY A 80 -18.66 12.38 39.70
CA GLY A 80 -18.30 13.45 38.78
C GLY A 80 -17.15 14.31 39.30
N GLY A 81 -17.23 14.72 40.58
CA GLY A 81 -16.14 15.44 41.23
C GLY A 81 -14.83 14.65 41.26
N ALA A 82 -14.85 13.36 41.60
CA ALA A 82 -13.65 12.52 41.61
C ALA A 82 -13.02 12.37 40.20
N ILE A 83 -13.85 12.25 39.16
CA ILE A 83 -13.41 12.20 37.76
C ILE A 83 -12.73 13.51 37.35
N GLU A 84 -13.33 14.66 37.67
CA GLU A 84 -12.78 15.98 37.33
C GLU A 84 -11.39 16.22 37.96
N HIS A 85 -11.13 15.61 39.13
CA HIS A 85 -9.86 15.71 39.83
C HIS A 85 -8.88 14.56 39.51
N GLY A 86 -9.22 13.67 38.57
CA GLY A 86 -8.37 12.53 38.20
C GLY A 86 -8.19 11.47 39.30
N GLN A 87 -9.08 11.43 40.29
CA GLN A 87 -9.02 10.50 41.43
C GLN A 87 -9.66 9.16 41.05
N HIS A 88 -8.92 8.34 40.28
CA HIS A 88 -9.43 7.07 39.76
C HIS A 88 -9.83 6.07 40.87
N GLN A 89 -9.07 5.99 41.96
CA GLN A 89 -9.37 5.10 43.10
C GLN A 89 -10.67 5.49 43.82
N ASP A 90 -10.86 6.79 44.07
CA ASP A 90 -12.11 7.29 44.67
C ASP A 90 -13.29 7.04 43.74
N THR A 91 -13.12 7.26 42.44
CA THR A 91 -14.14 6.95 41.43
C THR A 91 -14.54 5.48 41.46
N ILE A 92 -13.57 4.56 41.53
CA ILE A 92 -13.81 3.12 41.63
C ILE A 92 -14.67 2.80 42.87
N TYR A 93 -14.30 3.37 44.02
CA TYR A 93 -15.00 3.14 45.28
C TYR A 93 -16.46 3.64 45.21
N TRP A 94 -16.68 4.88 44.75
CA TRP A 94 -18.03 5.43 44.65
C TRP A 94 -18.90 4.70 43.62
N CYS A 95 -18.31 4.24 42.51
CA CYS A 95 -19.02 3.39 41.56
C CYS A 95 -19.41 2.04 42.15
N ARG A 96 -18.58 1.42 43.00
CA ARG A 96 -18.92 0.17 43.70
C ARG A 96 -20.09 0.37 44.68
N ILE A 97 -20.10 1.44 45.46
CA ILE A 97 -21.24 1.78 46.31
C ILE A 97 -22.52 1.96 45.47
N ALA A 98 -22.43 2.69 44.36
CA ALA A 98 -23.58 2.92 43.49
C ALA A 98 -24.10 1.65 42.80
N LEU A 99 -23.32 0.55 42.80
CA LEU A 99 -23.70 -0.77 42.32
C LEU A 99 -24.16 -1.72 43.45
N HIS A 100 -24.28 -1.23 44.68
CA HIS A 100 -24.76 -2.01 45.81
C HIS A 100 -26.16 -2.58 45.57
N GLN A 101 -26.44 -3.78 46.11
CA GLN A 101 -27.67 -4.54 45.85
C GLN A 101 -28.96 -3.78 46.22
N MET A 102 -28.90 -2.86 47.19
CA MET A 102 -30.01 -1.97 47.55
C MET A 102 -30.48 -1.05 46.41
N PHE A 103 -29.61 -0.77 45.44
CA PHE A 103 -29.87 0.11 44.30
C PHE A 103 -30.17 -0.67 43.01
N SER A 104 -30.47 -1.97 43.09
CA SER A 104 -30.69 -2.81 41.91
C SER A 104 -31.80 -2.31 40.98
N ASP A 105 -32.73 -1.53 41.52
CA ASP A 105 -33.90 -1.00 40.80
C ASP A 105 -33.58 0.31 40.04
N ALA A 106 -32.29 0.65 39.91
CA ALA A 106 -31.77 1.79 39.16
C ALA A 106 -32.01 1.73 37.63
N GLY A 107 -32.37 0.56 37.13
CA GLY A 107 -32.55 0.28 35.70
C GLY A 107 -31.23 0.03 34.96
N ASP A 108 -31.33 -0.75 33.88
CA ASP A 108 -30.19 -1.23 33.10
C ASP A 108 -29.28 -0.13 32.54
N HIS A 109 -29.84 1.03 32.20
CA HIS A 109 -29.08 2.15 31.65
C HIS A 109 -28.12 2.77 32.66
N ASN A 110 -28.58 2.98 33.90
CA ASN A 110 -27.78 3.59 34.95
C ASN A 110 -26.71 2.63 35.45
N ILE A 111 -27.07 1.36 35.67
CA ILE A 111 -26.14 0.30 36.04
C ILE A 111 -25.04 0.19 34.98
N GLY A 112 -25.41 0.10 33.70
CA GLY A 112 -24.44 0.02 32.61
C GLY A 112 -23.48 1.22 32.52
N LYS A 113 -23.94 2.44 32.86
CA LYS A 113 -23.05 3.61 32.92
C LYS A 113 -22.03 3.50 34.04
N LEU A 114 -22.45 3.08 35.24
CA LEU A 114 -21.56 2.89 36.39
C LEU A 114 -20.52 1.80 36.11
N GLU A 115 -20.98 0.67 35.62
CA GLU A 115 -20.19 -0.47 35.18
C GLU A 115 -19.11 -0.09 34.15
N ARG A 116 -19.46 0.65 33.09
CA ARG A 116 -18.50 1.15 32.11
C ARG A 116 -17.50 2.16 32.69
N LYS A 117 -17.95 3.05 33.59
CA LYS A 117 -17.05 3.99 34.28
C LYS A 117 -16.06 3.25 35.16
N LEU A 118 -16.52 2.23 35.86
CA LEU A 118 -15.68 1.37 36.68
C LEU A 118 -14.61 0.67 35.84
N ILE A 119 -14.98 0.06 34.71
CA ILE A 119 -14.01 -0.51 33.75
C ILE A 119 -12.99 0.54 33.31
N GLN A 120 -13.44 1.73 32.88
CA GLN A 120 -12.54 2.77 32.40
C GLN A 120 -11.51 3.15 33.47
N CYS A 121 -11.93 3.32 34.72
CA CYS A 121 -10.99 3.65 35.80
C CYS A 121 -9.98 2.52 36.08
N PHE A 122 -10.42 1.26 36.03
CA PHE A 122 -9.49 0.11 36.16
C PHE A 122 -8.48 0.06 35.01
N ILE A 123 -8.93 0.35 33.78
CA ILE A 123 -8.04 0.51 32.62
C ILE A 123 -7.03 1.65 32.84
N ASP A 124 -7.47 2.80 33.34
CA ASP A 124 -6.62 3.98 33.55
C ASP A 124 -5.52 3.72 34.59
N ILE A 125 -5.81 2.95 35.64
CA ILE A 125 -4.82 2.54 36.66
C ILE A 125 -4.04 1.27 36.27
N SER A 126 -4.21 0.76 35.04
CA SER A 126 -3.57 -0.45 34.52
C SER A 126 -3.91 -1.77 35.22
N ASP A 127 -5.02 -1.82 35.97
CA ASP A 127 -5.54 -3.06 36.56
C ASP A 127 -6.52 -3.73 35.59
N ASN A 128 -5.93 -4.38 34.58
CA ASN A 128 -6.66 -5.00 33.48
C ASN A 128 -7.50 -6.22 33.92
N ASP A 129 -7.09 -6.93 34.97
CA ASP A 129 -7.79 -8.13 35.44
C ASP A 129 -9.07 -7.76 36.19
N ALA A 130 -9.04 -6.70 37.01
CA ALA A 130 -10.26 -6.16 37.62
C ALA A 130 -11.25 -5.64 36.56
N ALA A 131 -10.76 -4.91 35.55
CA ALA A 131 -11.56 -4.45 34.42
C ALA A 131 -12.23 -5.63 33.68
N LEU A 132 -11.47 -6.71 33.41
CA LEU A 132 -11.98 -7.92 32.79
C LEU A 132 -13.09 -8.56 33.63
N GLY A 133 -12.85 -8.70 34.93
CA GLY A 133 -13.80 -9.28 35.87
C GLY A 133 -15.14 -8.57 35.77
N ILE A 134 -15.15 -7.23 35.85
CA ILE A 134 -16.39 -6.45 35.75
C ILE A 134 -17.06 -6.65 34.39
N PHE A 135 -16.32 -6.61 33.29
CA PHE A 135 -16.88 -6.81 31.96
C PHE A 135 -17.53 -8.19 31.81
N GLN A 136 -16.92 -9.25 32.33
CA GLN A 136 -17.46 -10.61 32.24
C GLN A 136 -18.76 -10.80 33.02
N HIS A 137 -18.91 -10.11 34.15
CA HIS A 137 -20.13 -10.15 34.97
C HIS A 137 -21.29 -9.32 34.39
N MET A 138 -21.03 -8.45 33.40
CA MET A 138 -22.09 -7.70 32.74
C MET A 138 -23.04 -8.60 31.94
N PRO A 139 -24.36 -8.41 32.04
CA PRO A 139 -25.35 -9.03 31.17
C PRO A 139 -25.09 -8.71 29.69
N ALA A 140 -25.52 -9.62 28.82
CA ALA A 140 -25.31 -9.50 27.37
C ALA A 140 -25.91 -8.20 26.79
N SER A 141 -27.04 -7.72 27.32
CA SER A 141 -27.68 -6.46 26.92
C SER A 141 -26.77 -5.25 27.12
N ARG A 142 -25.96 -5.24 28.19
CA ARG A 142 -25.04 -4.14 28.52
C ARG A 142 -23.67 -4.30 27.87
N ARG A 143 -23.17 -5.54 27.76
CA ARG A 143 -21.90 -5.84 27.04
C ARG A 143 -21.98 -5.50 25.56
N ASN A 144 -23.13 -5.70 24.93
CA ASN A 144 -23.32 -5.44 23.50
C ASN A 144 -23.50 -3.97 23.14
N GLN A 145 -23.58 -3.07 24.12
CA GLN A 145 -23.65 -1.64 23.84
C GLN A 145 -22.32 -1.14 23.22
N PRO A 146 -22.34 -0.18 22.27
CA PRO A 146 -21.15 0.26 21.55
C PRO A 146 -20.00 0.71 22.46
N LEU A 147 -20.30 1.48 23.52
CA LEU A 147 -19.30 1.94 24.49
C LEU A 147 -18.67 0.78 25.29
N SER A 148 -19.45 -0.23 25.65
CA SER A 148 -18.95 -1.40 26.37
C SER A 148 -18.00 -2.21 25.47
N ARG A 149 -18.35 -2.36 24.18
CA ARG A 149 -17.47 -3.00 23.18
C ARG A 149 -16.18 -2.22 22.94
N PHE A 150 -16.24 -0.88 23.00
CA PHE A 150 -15.06 -0.02 22.91
C PHE A 150 -14.12 -0.26 24.09
N LEU A 151 -14.65 -0.31 25.31
CA LEU A 151 -13.85 -0.63 26.50
C LEU A 151 -13.26 -2.04 26.46
N TRP A 152 -14.01 -3.01 25.94
CA TRP A 152 -13.50 -4.37 25.70
C TRP A 152 -12.33 -4.38 24.73
N TYR A 153 -12.44 -3.64 23.62
CA TYR A 153 -11.35 -3.48 22.66
C TYR A 153 -10.11 -2.82 23.30
N SER A 154 -10.29 -1.72 24.04
CA SER A 154 -9.23 -1.06 24.81
C SER A 154 -8.52 -2.00 25.78
N LEU A 155 -9.29 -2.87 26.45
CA LEU A 155 -8.75 -3.87 27.37
C LEU A 155 -7.98 -4.98 26.64
N ALA A 156 -8.54 -5.50 25.54
CA ALA A 156 -7.90 -6.53 24.73
C ALA A 156 -6.55 -6.06 24.16
N LEU A 157 -6.45 -4.80 23.74
CA LEU A 157 -5.20 -4.19 23.28
C LEU A 157 -4.14 -4.19 24.39
N ARG A 158 -4.47 -3.72 25.59
CA ARG A 158 -3.54 -3.65 26.73
C ARG A 158 -3.08 -5.02 27.21
N ARG A 159 -3.93 -6.04 27.05
CA ARG A 159 -3.61 -7.44 27.38
C ARG A 159 -2.88 -8.18 26.26
N GLN A 160 -2.66 -7.54 25.11
CA GLN A 160 -2.03 -8.13 23.92
C GLN A 160 -2.72 -9.43 23.44
N ASP A 161 -4.04 -9.52 23.62
CA ASP A 161 -4.83 -10.66 23.15
C ASP A 161 -5.37 -10.36 21.75
N ASP A 162 -4.61 -10.73 20.72
CA ASP A 162 -4.95 -10.52 19.32
C ASP A 162 -6.32 -11.10 18.93
N SER A 163 -6.69 -12.25 19.51
CA SER A 163 -7.97 -12.91 19.19
C SER A 163 -9.16 -12.07 19.69
N SER A 164 -9.04 -11.56 20.92
CA SER A 164 -10.01 -10.67 21.53
C SER A 164 -10.06 -9.32 20.85
N VAL A 165 -8.91 -8.76 20.43
CA VAL A 165 -8.84 -7.52 19.66
C VAL A 165 -9.62 -7.65 18.34
N GLN A 166 -9.40 -8.71 17.58
CA GLN A 166 -10.10 -8.91 16.30
C GLN A 166 -11.61 -9.09 16.48
N SER A 167 -12.03 -9.86 17.49
CA SER A 167 -13.44 -10.06 17.81
C SER A 167 -14.12 -8.76 18.24
N ALA A 168 -13.49 -8.01 19.17
CA ALA A 168 -13.98 -6.72 19.65
C ALA A 168 -14.09 -5.71 18.50
N LEU A 169 -13.09 -5.68 17.63
CA LEU A 169 -13.06 -4.79 16.47
C LEU A 169 -14.13 -5.12 15.45
N GLY A 170 -14.38 -6.40 15.18
CA GLY A 170 -15.49 -6.83 14.31
C GLY A 170 -16.85 -6.38 14.87
N ALA A 171 -17.06 -6.56 16.17
CA ALA A 171 -18.28 -6.13 16.85
C ALA A 171 -18.44 -4.60 16.90
N LEU A 172 -17.34 -3.84 17.00
CA LEU A 172 -17.36 -2.38 16.92
C LEU A 172 -17.64 -1.88 15.50
N ALA A 173 -17.06 -2.52 14.48
CA ALA A 173 -17.29 -2.14 13.09
C ALA A 173 -18.77 -2.30 12.68
N SER A 174 -19.43 -3.34 13.20
CA SER A 174 -20.87 -3.58 13.04
C SER A 174 -21.77 -2.63 13.85
N ALA A 175 -21.22 -1.95 14.85
CA ALA A 175 -21.99 -0.99 15.64
C ALA A 175 -22.11 0.31 14.85
N HIS A 176 -23.33 0.64 14.42
CA HIS A 176 -23.62 1.92 13.77
C HIS A 176 -23.69 3.01 14.84
N ASP A 177 -22.65 3.84 14.89
CA ASP A 177 -22.69 5.17 15.51
C ASP A 177 -22.78 6.19 14.37
N GLU A 178 -23.61 7.22 14.52
CA GLU A 178 -23.97 8.17 13.46
C GLU A 178 -22.75 8.82 12.77
N GLN A 179 -21.60 8.89 13.45
CA GLN A 179 -20.35 9.41 12.88
C GLN A 179 -19.12 8.50 13.07
N ASN A 180 -19.30 7.21 13.36
CA ASN A 180 -18.20 6.27 13.62
C ASN A 180 -17.18 6.77 14.68
N ARG A 181 -17.58 7.60 15.65
CA ARG A 181 -16.67 8.23 16.62
C ARG A 181 -15.87 7.19 17.40
N LEU A 182 -16.51 6.08 17.74
CA LEU A 182 -15.90 4.96 18.44
C LEU A 182 -14.83 4.23 17.61
N LEU A 183 -14.97 4.16 16.29
CA LEU A 183 -13.94 3.57 15.43
C LEU A 183 -12.70 4.46 15.39
N PHE A 184 -12.86 5.79 15.33
CA PHE A 184 -11.73 6.72 15.42
C PHE A 184 -11.08 6.71 16.79
N ALA A 185 -11.86 6.64 17.87
CA ALA A 185 -11.33 6.44 19.21
C ALA A 185 -10.53 5.13 19.29
N ALA A 186 -11.01 4.06 18.66
CA ALA A 186 -10.31 2.79 18.59
C ALA A 186 -9.00 2.86 17.77
N VAL A 187 -8.92 3.73 16.75
CA VAL A 187 -7.65 4.03 16.05
C VAL A 187 -6.68 4.69 17.02
N SER A 188 -7.11 5.75 17.70
CA SER A 188 -6.26 6.44 18.68
C SER A 188 -5.74 5.49 19.76
N GLU A 189 -6.59 4.57 20.20
CA GLU A 189 -6.21 3.56 21.19
C GLU A 189 -5.21 2.53 20.65
N ALA A 190 -5.44 1.99 19.44
CA ALA A 190 -4.48 1.08 18.80
C ALA A 190 -3.13 1.76 18.52
N MET A 191 -3.15 3.05 18.17
CA MET A 191 -1.92 3.82 17.96
C MET A 191 -1.10 4.01 19.24
N LYS A 192 -1.74 3.97 20.42
CA LYS A 192 -1.08 4.13 21.72
C LYS A 192 -0.62 2.81 22.34
N TYR A 193 -1.46 1.78 22.26
CA TYR A 193 -1.28 0.54 23.02
C TYR A 193 -1.25 -0.72 22.16
N GLY A 194 -1.60 -0.62 20.88
CA GLY A 194 -1.61 -1.72 19.93
C GLY A 194 -0.37 -1.76 19.04
N THR A 195 -0.39 -2.69 18.08
CA THR A 195 0.63 -2.76 17.03
C THR A 195 0.30 -1.80 15.89
N LYS A 196 1.32 -1.36 15.15
CA LYS A 196 1.12 -0.49 13.97
C LYS A 196 0.23 -1.17 12.93
N ARG A 197 0.35 -2.49 12.79
CA ARG A 197 -0.54 -3.30 11.96
C ARG A 197 -2.00 -3.22 12.40
N GLN A 198 -2.29 -3.35 13.71
CA GLN A 198 -3.66 -3.25 14.21
C GLN A 198 -4.25 -1.86 13.92
N GLY A 199 -3.47 -0.79 14.14
CA GLY A 199 -3.86 0.57 13.78
C GLY A 199 -4.13 0.73 12.27
N ALA A 200 -3.28 0.15 11.42
CA ALA A 200 -3.44 0.22 9.97
C ALA A 200 -4.66 -0.55 9.47
N GLN A 201 -4.93 -1.73 10.03
CA GLN A 201 -6.12 -2.53 9.73
C GLN A 201 -7.40 -1.76 10.07
N LEU A 202 -7.43 -1.08 11.20
CA LEU A 202 -8.59 -0.31 11.60
C LEU A 202 -8.81 0.92 10.72
N LEU A 203 -7.74 1.66 10.41
CA LEU A 203 -7.79 2.77 9.47
C LEU A 203 -8.29 2.34 8.09
N GLN A 204 -7.88 1.17 7.61
CA GLN A 204 -8.37 0.62 6.35
C GLN A 204 -9.86 0.28 6.41
N ARG A 205 -10.35 -0.37 7.48
CA ARG A 205 -11.79 -0.64 7.64
C ARG A 205 -12.63 0.64 7.68
N ILE A 206 -12.09 1.69 8.27
CA ILE A 206 -12.70 3.02 8.23
C ILE A 206 -12.75 3.48 6.78
N LEU A 207 -11.64 3.50 6.05
CA LEU A 207 -11.62 3.87 4.63
C LEU A 207 -12.63 3.07 3.79
N ASP A 208 -12.70 1.75 3.97
CA ASP A 208 -13.65 0.88 3.26
C ASP A 208 -15.10 1.29 3.55
N LYS A 209 -15.45 1.57 4.82
CA LYS A 209 -16.78 2.03 5.22
C LYS A 209 -17.10 3.44 4.70
N TYR A 210 -16.10 4.30 4.55
CA TYR A 210 -16.27 5.68 4.07
C TYR A 210 -16.23 5.79 2.53
N ASN A 211 -15.76 4.77 1.81
CA ASN A 211 -15.87 4.73 0.35
C ASN A 211 -17.35 4.76 -0.10
N ASP A 212 -18.26 4.25 0.73
CA ASP A 212 -19.69 4.16 0.46
C ASP A 212 -20.51 5.35 0.99
N MET A 213 -19.91 6.24 1.79
CA MET A 213 -20.63 7.31 2.50
C MET A 213 -20.17 8.69 2.04
N GLU A 214 -21.06 9.46 1.40
CA GLU A 214 -20.88 10.87 1.02
C GLU A 214 -20.92 11.83 2.25
N SER A 215 -20.27 11.48 3.35
CA SER A 215 -20.30 12.32 4.56
C SER A 215 -19.20 13.38 4.52
N PRO A 216 -19.53 14.69 4.50
CA PRO A 216 -18.59 15.79 4.31
C PRO A 216 -17.80 16.18 5.59
N VAL A 217 -17.88 15.40 6.67
CA VAL A 217 -17.38 15.81 8.00
C VAL A 217 -15.87 15.54 8.17
N PHE A 218 -15.27 14.68 7.36
CA PHE A 218 -13.90 14.20 7.60
C PHE A 218 -12.95 14.42 6.42
N ASP A 219 -11.72 14.83 6.75
CA ASP A 219 -10.63 15.02 5.82
C ASP A 219 -10.07 13.66 5.34
N ARG A 220 -10.70 13.12 4.27
CA ARG A 220 -10.32 11.86 3.62
C ARG A 220 -8.85 11.83 3.17
N PRO A 221 -8.27 12.91 2.59
CA PRO A 221 -6.83 13.03 2.37
C PRO A 221 -5.97 12.72 3.59
N SER A 222 -6.24 13.35 4.74
CA SER A 222 -5.50 13.09 5.97
C SER A 222 -5.61 11.63 6.41
N LEU A 223 -6.79 11.02 6.28
CA LEU A 223 -7.00 9.62 6.63
C LEU A 223 -6.16 8.68 5.75
N LEU A 224 -6.16 8.89 4.42
CA LEU A 224 -5.33 8.14 3.48
C LEU A 224 -3.83 8.29 3.81
N ARG A 225 -3.39 9.53 4.10
CA ARG A 225 -2.00 9.84 4.44
C ARG A 225 -1.54 9.14 5.72
N CYS A 226 -2.35 9.21 6.77
CA CYS A 226 -2.08 8.55 8.05
C CYS A 226 -2.01 7.03 7.88
N SER A 227 -2.93 6.46 7.09
CA SER A 227 -2.97 5.03 6.79
C SER A 227 -1.72 4.57 6.04
N ALA A 228 -1.29 5.31 5.01
CA ALA A 228 -0.07 5.00 4.26
C ALA A 228 1.19 5.10 5.14
N ARG A 229 1.33 6.16 5.95
CA ARG A 229 2.46 6.32 6.89
C ARG A 229 2.54 5.17 7.88
N LEU A 230 1.40 4.75 8.41
CA LEU A 230 1.35 3.68 9.40
C LEU A 230 1.71 2.33 8.78
N LEU A 231 1.24 2.04 7.56
CA LEU A 231 1.63 0.83 6.83
C LEU A 231 3.12 0.81 6.51
N LEU A 232 3.68 1.92 6.01
CA LEU A 232 5.11 2.03 5.76
C LEU A 232 5.93 1.77 7.02
N SER A 233 5.48 2.30 8.16
CA SER A 233 6.15 2.05 9.44
C SER A 233 5.99 0.61 9.92
N ALA A 234 4.82 -0.02 9.72
CA ALA A 234 4.59 -1.42 10.07
C ALA A 234 5.41 -2.39 9.19
N ILE A 235 5.62 -2.06 7.91
CA ILE A 235 6.44 -2.85 6.99
C ILE A 235 7.89 -2.95 7.47
N VAL A 236 8.44 -1.86 8.03
CA VAL A 236 9.81 -1.83 8.56
C VAL A 236 9.96 -2.70 9.82
N GLU A 237 8.89 -2.85 10.62
CA GLU A 237 8.95 -3.51 11.94
C GLU A 237 8.54 -4.99 11.91
N GLU A 238 7.53 -5.38 11.11
CA GLU A 238 6.81 -6.65 11.27
C GLU A 238 7.03 -7.63 10.09
N GLY A 239 8.26 -7.81 9.60
CA GLY A 239 8.62 -8.53 8.35
C GLY A 239 7.99 -9.91 8.05
N ILE A 240 7.25 -10.51 8.99
CA ILE A 240 6.51 -11.79 8.90
C ILE A 240 5.33 -11.73 7.91
N LYS A 241 4.73 -10.56 7.61
CA LYS A 241 3.58 -10.46 6.67
C LYS A 241 3.71 -9.32 5.65
N LEU A 242 4.89 -9.22 5.03
CA LEU A 242 5.24 -8.16 4.10
C LEU A 242 4.23 -8.02 2.94
N GLU A 243 3.85 -9.11 2.26
CA GLU A 243 2.97 -9.05 1.08
C GLU A 243 1.56 -8.52 1.39
N GLU A 244 0.98 -8.90 2.54
CA GLU A 244 -0.33 -8.41 2.97
C GLU A 244 -0.28 -6.88 3.20
N LEU A 245 0.78 -6.39 3.84
CA LEU A 245 0.97 -4.97 4.11
C LEU A 245 1.23 -4.17 2.82
N LEU A 246 2.04 -4.70 1.91
CA LEU A 246 2.30 -4.09 0.60
C LEU A 246 1.05 -4.03 -0.26
N SER A 247 0.26 -5.11 -0.32
CA SER A 247 -1.00 -5.10 -1.06
C SER A 247 -1.98 -4.05 -0.51
N ARG A 248 -2.00 -3.83 0.80
CA ARG A 248 -2.82 -2.78 1.43
C ARG A 248 -2.28 -1.39 1.12
N LEU A 249 -0.97 -1.20 1.13
CA LEU A 249 -0.33 0.06 0.78
C LEU A 249 -0.71 0.46 -0.65
N CYS A 250 -0.57 -0.46 -1.60
CA CYS A 250 -1.01 -0.24 -2.99
C CYS A 250 -2.50 0.09 -3.08
N ALA A 251 -3.37 -0.54 -2.26
CA ALA A 251 -4.79 -0.22 -2.23
C ALA A 251 -5.08 1.21 -1.75
N ILE A 252 -4.35 1.72 -0.75
CA ILE A 252 -4.48 3.11 -0.29
C ILE A 252 -4.11 4.08 -1.42
N PHE A 253 -2.98 3.83 -2.09
CA PHE A 253 -2.54 4.66 -3.22
C PHE A 253 -3.55 4.62 -4.37
N LYS A 254 -4.11 3.45 -4.69
CA LYS A 254 -5.20 3.32 -5.66
C LYS A 254 -6.43 4.13 -5.27
N SER A 255 -6.80 4.13 -3.98
CA SER A 255 -7.92 4.95 -3.48
C SER A 255 -7.61 6.46 -3.57
N ALA A 256 -6.35 6.85 -3.34
CA ALA A 256 -5.92 8.25 -3.52
C ALA A 256 -6.03 8.68 -4.99
N VAL A 257 -5.65 7.81 -5.94
CA VAL A 257 -5.85 8.06 -7.38
C VAL A 257 -7.34 8.23 -7.69
N ALA A 258 -8.19 7.30 -7.27
CA ALA A 258 -9.64 7.38 -7.50
C ALA A 258 -10.25 8.67 -6.92
N PHE A 259 -9.77 9.09 -5.75
CA PHE A 259 -10.21 10.34 -5.13
C PHE A 259 -9.68 11.59 -5.85
N SER A 260 -8.47 11.55 -6.42
CA SER A 260 -7.94 12.65 -7.24
C SER A 260 -8.67 12.84 -8.57
N GLN A 261 -9.22 11.75 -9.11
CA GLN A 261 -9.89 11.70 -10.42
C GLN A 261 -11.42 11.85 -10.32
N ALA A 262 -11.97 11.87 -9.11
CA ALA A 262 -13.41 11.96 -8.91
C ALA A 262 -13.93 13.30 -9.48
N PRO A 263 -14.92 13.27 -10.40
CA PRO A 263 -15.48 14.51 -10.93
C PRO A 263 -16.08 15.30 -9.79
N SER A 264 -15.76 16.60 -9.71
CA SER A 264 -16.30 17.54 -8.73
C SER A 264 -17.80 17.73 -8.99
N ALA A 265 -18.60 16.76 -8.57
CA ALA A 265 -20.04 16.77 -8.71
C ALA A 265 -20.65 17.60 -7.58
N GLN A 266 -21.04 18.82 -7.94
CA GLN A 266 -22.10 19.64 -7.35
C GLN A 266 -21.94 20.16 -5.90
N LYS A 267 -22.11 21.49 -5.78
CA LYS A 267 -22.27 22.31 -4.56
C LYS A 267 -21.01 22.54 -3.72
N GLY A 268 -20.24 23.56 -4.13
CA GLY A 268 -19.68 24.55 -3.20
C GLY A 268 -18.40 24.21 -2.44
N LEU A 269 -17.96 22.95 -2.35
CA LEU A 269 -16.62 22.61 -1.88
C LEU A 269 -15.91 21.69 -2.88
N PRO A 270 -14.70 22.03 -3.36
CA PRO A 270 -13.89 21.10 -4.12
C PRO A 270 -13.34 20.04 -3.15
N ILE A 271 -14.03 18.91 -3.07
CA ILE A 271 -13.53 17.71 -2.36
C ILE A 271 -12.52 17.03 -3.29
N THR A 272 -11.41 17.71 -3.58
CA THR A 272 -10.27 17.17 -4.32
C THR A 272 -9.04 17.19 -3.42
N LEU A 273 -8.05 16.33 -3.70
CA LEU A 273 -6.77 16.38 -3.01
C LEU A 273 -6.14 17.78 -3.17
N SER A 274 -5.57 18.29 -2.08
CA SER A 274 -4.76 19.50 -2.16
C SER A 274 -3.47 19.20 -2.93
N LEU A 275 -2.84 20.24 -3.49
CA LEU A 275 -1.55 20.09 -4.17
C LEU A 275 -0.48 19.47 -3.25
N ASP A 276 -0.49 19.84 -1.96
CA ASP A 276 0.43 19.31 -0.96
C ASP A 276 0.18 17.84 -0.64
N ASP A 277 -1.07 17.38 -0.72
CA ASP A 277 -1.40 15.97 -0.61
C ASP A 277 -0.89 15.19 -1.82
N CYS A 278 -1.15 15.70 -3.04
CA CYS A 278 -0.70 15.07 -4.28
C CYS A 278 0.83 14.89 -4.29
N ARG A 279 1.58 15.96 -4.02
CA ARG A 279 3.05 15.95 -3.95
C ARG A 279 3.57 14.95 -2.91
N TRP A 280 2.86 14.82 -1.79
CA TRP A 280 3.29 13.88 -0.76
C TRP A 280 3.05 12.44 -1.14
N PHE A 281 1.90 12.11 -1.74
CA PHE A 281 1.68 10.73 -2.19
C PHE A 281 2.71 10.38 -3.27
N GLU A 282 2.94 11.26 -4.24
CA GLU A 282 3.96 11.06 -5.27
C GLU A 282 5.35 10.85 -4.70
N GLY A 283 5.84 11.80 -3.92
CA GLY A 283 7.17 11.74 -3.32
C GLY A 283 7.33 10.54 -2.38
N THR A 284 6.30 10.24 -1.57
CA THR A 284 6.35 9.11 -0.62
C THR A 284 6.31 7.77 -1.34
N GLY A 285 5.43 7.61 -2.33
CA GLY A 285 5.32 6.38 -3.11
C GLY A 285 6.61 6.10 -3.90
N PHE A 286 7.13 7.12 -4.58
CA PHE A 286 8.37 7.04 -5.34
C PHE A 286 9.57 6.72 -4.45
N LYS A 287 9.75 7.46 -3.35
CA LYS A 287 10.86 7.25 -2.41
C LYS A 287 10.80 5.85 -1.80
N ALA A 288 9.62 5.41 -1.33
CA ALA A 288 9.44 4.09 -0.76
C ALA A 288 9.75 2.98 -1.78
N ALA A 289 9.33 3.16 -3.03
CA ALA A 289 9.65 2.24 -4.12
C ALA A 289 11.17 2.14 -4.37
N LEU A 290 11.88 3.28 -4.42
CA LEU A 290 13.33 3.31 -4.67
C LEU A 290 14.15 2.74 -3.51
N GLU A 291 13.81 3.08 -2.27
CA GLU A 291 14.53 2.59 -1.08
C GLU A 291 14.42 1.07 -0.92
N ASN A 292 13.39 0.44 -1.53
CA ASN A 292 13.07 -0.97 -1.35
C ASN A 292 13.17 -1.81 -2.63
N LEU A 293 13.90 -1.33 -3.66
CA LEU A 293 14.08 -2.04 -4.94
C LEU A 293 14.62 -3.47 -4.78
N ASN A 294 15.44 -3.73 -3.77
CA ASN A 294 16.07 -5.02 -3.53
C ASN A 294 15.38 -5.86 -2.45
N THR A 295 14.42 -5.28 -1.71
CA THR A 295 13.80 -5.91 -0.53
C THR A 295 12.34 -6.28 -0.77
N TRP A 296 11.61 -5.51 -1.58
CA TRP A 296 10.21 -5.76 -1.87
C TRP A 296 10.03 -6.53 -3.18
N PRO A 297 8.99 -7.36 -3.32
CA PRO A 297 8.64 -7.97 -4.60
C PRO A 297 8.34 -6.90 -5.65
N ALA A 298 8.92 -7.04 -6.85
CA ALA A 298 8.82 -6.04 -7.91
C ALA A 298 7.38 -5.68 -8.29
N LYS A 299 6.45 -6.65 -8.19
CA LYS A 299 5.01 -6.43 -8.45
C LYS A 299 4.41 -5.28 -7.64
N TYR A 300 4.76 -5.17 -6.36
CA TYR A 300 4.25 -4.11 -5.50
C TYR A 300 4.95 -2.77 -5.75
N ILE A 301 6.24 -2.80 -6.10
CA ILE A 301 7.00 -1.60 -6.47
C ILE A 301 6.43 -0.99 -7.75
N ILE A 302 6.19 -1.81 -8.77
CA ILE A 302 5.58 -1.41 -10.04
C ILE A 302 4.18 -0.81 -9.79
N ASP A 303 3.33 -1.49 -9.01
CA ASP A 303 1.99 -1.01 -8.70
C ASP A 303 2.03 0.32 -7.91
N LEU A 304 2.95 0.46 -6.95
CA LEU A 304 3.12 1.71 -6.19
C LEU A 304 3.55 2.88 -7.07
N LEU A 305 4.55 2.67 -7.93
CA LEU A 305 5.00 3.68 -8.91
C LEU A 305 3.91 4.03 -9.92
N HIS A 306 3.09 3.06 -10.31
CA HIS A 306 1.95 3.28 -11.21
C HIS A 306 0.89 4.16 -10.55
N TYR A 307 0.52 3.87 -9.30
CA TYR A 307 -0.48 4.68 -8.62
C TYR A 307 0.06 6.06 -8.24
N SER A 308 1.33 6.19 -7.85
CA SER A 308 1.92 7.51 -7.59
C SER A 308 1.89 8.38 -8.86
N SER A 309 2.23 7.82 -10.02
CA SER A 309 2.22 8.56 -11.28
C SER A 309 0.82 8.95 -11.76
N GLN A 310 -0.25 8.28 -11.32
CA GLN A 310 -1.63 8.54 -11.77
C GLN A 310 -2.41 9.60 -10.97
N ILE A 311 -1.84 10.12 -9.88
CA ILE A 311 -2.49 11.13 -9.04
C ILE A 311 -2.63 12.42 -9.85
N GLN A 312 -3.86 12.93 -10.00
CA GLN A 312 -4.11 14.15 -10.76
C GLN A 312 -3.91 15.40 -9.91
N TYR A 313 -3.22 16.39 -10.48
CA TYR A 313 -3.06 17.70 -9.85
C TYR A 313 -4.32 18.56 -10.08
N PRO A 314 -4.68 19.46 -9.15
CA PRO A 314 -5.76 20.41 -9.36
C PRO A 314 -5.57 21.23 -10.65
N GLU A 315 -6.65 21.49 -11.39
CA GLU A 315 -6.61 22.19 -12.70
C GLU A 315 -5.92 23.56 -12.63
N LYS A 316 -6.01 24.25 -11.48
CA LYS A 316 -5.41 25.57 -11.24
C LYS A 316 -3.94 25.53 -10.79
N SER A 317 -3.26 24.41 -10.97
CA SER A 317 -1.83 24.25 -10.63
C SER A 317 -0.93 25.18 -11.45
N SER A 318 0.14 25.68 -10.83
CA SER A 318 1.15 26.51 -11.50
C SER A 318 1.88 25.72 -12.60
N PRO A 319 2.41 26.38 -13.65
CA PRO A 319 3.19 25.71 -14.69
C PRO A 319 4.39 24.93 -14.12
N THR A 320 5.05 25.46 -13.09
CA THR A 320 6.14 24.78 -12.38
C THR A 320 5.67 23.47 -11.74
N SER A 321 4.51 23.46 -11.08
CA SER A 321 3.98 22.23 -10.47
C SER A 321 3.59 21.18 -11.50
N ARG A 322 3.14 21.61 -12.69
CA ARG A 322 2.87 20.68 -13.81
C ARG A 322 4.15 20.10 -14.40
N ALA A 323 5.22 20.91 -14.51
CA ALA A 323 6.53 20.41 -14.93
C ALA A 323 7.11 19.39 -13.93
N GLU A 324 7.02 19.65 -12.63
CA GLU A 324 7.40 18.71 -11.57
C GLU A 324 6.62 17.38 -11.67
N LYS A 325 5.31 17.47 -11.93
CA LYS A 325 4.44 16.31 -12.15
C LYS A 325 4.89 15.48 -13.35
N ILE A 326 5.13 16.12 -14.49
CA ILE A 326 5.61 15.45 -15.71
C ILE A 326 6.96 14.75 -15.44
N LEU A 327 7.88 15.42 -14.75
CA LEU A 327 9.17 14.84 -14.39
C LEU A 327 9.01 13.59 -13.51
N HIS A 328 8.14 13.65 -12.49
CA HIS A 328 7.83 12.50 -11.65
C HIS A 328 7.25 11.32 -12.45
N GLU A 329 6.38 11.59 -13.44
CA GLU A 329 5.81 10.56 -14.32
C GLU A 329 6.85 9.94 -15.25
N ILE A 330 7.79 10.74 -15.79
CA ILE A 330 8.93 10.26 -16.59
C ILE A 330 9.80 9.34 -15.74
N ASP A 331 10.22 9.80 -14.55
CA ASP A 331 11.08 9.02 -13.65
C ASP A 331 10.41 7.71 -13.22
N SER A 332 9.13 7.77 -12.83
CA SER A 332 8.36 6.59 -12.45
C SER A 332 8.20 5.61 -13.61
N SER A 333 8.02 6.10 -14.84
CA SER A 333 7.91 5.27 -16.04
C SER A 333 9.23 4.62 -16.40
N CYS A 334 10.35 5.32 -16.24
CA CYS A 334 11.69 4.78 -16.47
C CYS A 334 12.00 3.61 -15.52
N VAL A 335 11.74 3.79 -14.22
CA VAL A 335 11.95 2.74 -13.22
C VAL A 335 11.02 1.55 -13.48
N GLN A 336 9.74 1.81 -13.79
CA GLN A 336 8.80 0.74 -14.16
C GLN A 336 9.29 -0.05 -15.38
N ALA A 337 9.79 0.61 -16.42
CA ALA A 337 10.32 -0.07 -17.61
C ALA A 337 11.47 -1.02 -17.28
N ILE A 338 12.39 -0.60 -16.42
CA ILE A 338 13.50 -1.45 -15.95
C ILE A 338 12.98 -2.64 -15.15
N LEU A 339 12.05 -2.42 -14.22
CA LEU A 339 11.49 -3.50 -13.40
C LEU A 339 10.71 -4.51 -14.25
N TYR A 340 9.91 -4.04 -15.22
CA TYR A 340 9.22 -4.92 -16.18
C TYR A 340 10.21 -5.78 -16.98
N LEU A 341 11.35 -5.22 -17.38
CA LEU A 341 12.39 -5.97 -18.09
C LEU A 341 13.00 -7.05 -17.20
N VAL A 342 13.36 -6.70 -15.96
CA VAL A 342 13.95 -7.64 -15.00
C VAL A 342 13.00 -8.81 -14.76
N GLU A 343 11.71 -8.53 -14.53
CA GLU A 343 10.69 -9.56 -14.38
C GLU A 343 10.47 -10.37 -15.66
N ALA A 344 10.51 -9.74 -16.85
CA ALA A 344 10.41 -10.44 -18.13
C ALA A 344 11.57 -11.44 -18.32
N ARG A 345 12.79 -11.06 -17.93
CA ARG A 345 13.97 -11.93 -17.99
C ARG A 345 13.94 -13.05 -16.95
N ALA A 346 13.36 -12.80 -15.77
CA ALA A 346 13.22 -13.80 -14.71
C ALA A 346 12.03 -14.77 -14.94
N SER A 347 11.07 -14.37 -15.77
CA SER A 347 9.85 -15.14 -15.99
C SER A 347 10.12 -16.56 -16.53
N SER A 348 9.48 -17.53 -15.90
CA SER A 348 9.63 -18.97 -16.17
C SER A 348 8.28 -19.60 -16.47
N SER A 349 8.24 -20.86 -16.92
CA SER A 349 6.97 -21.58 -17.16
C SER A 349 6.11 -21.76 -15.90
N SER A 350 6.67 -21.52 -14.72
CA SER A 350 5.99 -21.55 -13.42
C SER A 350 5.43 -20.19 -12.98
N THR A 351 5.67 -19.10 -13.70
CA THR A 351 5.16 -17.78 -13.34
C THR A 351 3.64 -17.75 -13.49
N THR A 352 2.94 -17.34 -12.43
CA THR A 352 1.48 -17.28 -12.40
C THR A 352 0.98 -15.84 -12.52
N LEU A 353 -0.33 -15.67 -12.70
CA LEU A 353 -0.95 -14.34 -12.75
C LEU A 353 -0.78 -13.56 -11.43
N GLU A 354 -0.66 -14.26 -10.29
CA GLU A 354 -0.49 -13.64 -8.97
C GLU A 354 0.90 -13.01 -8.75
N ASP A 355 1.85 -13.38 -9.61
CA ASP A 355 3.23 -12.90 -9.56
C ASP A 355 3.42 -11.59 -10.35
N ILE A 356 2.42 -11.20 -11.15
CA ILE A 356 2.48 -10.05 -12.04
C ILE A 356 1.85 -8.82 -11.37
N PRO A 357 2.42 -7.61 -11.54
CA PRO A 357 1.80 -6.38 -11.06
C PRO A 357 0.37 -6.23 -11.57
N LYS A 358 -0.58 -5.82 -10.72
CA LYS A 358 -2.00 -5.65 -11.12
C LYS A 358 -2.17 -4.54 -12.15
N SER A 359 -1.25 -3.57 -12.15
CA SER A 359 -1.17 -2.49 -13.15
C SER A 359 -0.79 -2.99 -14.55
N SER A 360 -0.23 -4.19 -14.69
CA SER A 360 0.26 -4.74 -15.97
C SER A 360 -0.84 -5.01 -17.00
N TYR A 361 -2.09 -5.15 -16.56
CA TYR A 361 -3.26 -5.45 -17.39
C TYR A 361 -4.46 -4.58 -17.02
N SER A 362 -4.24 -3.42 -16.39
CA SER A 362 -5.33 -2.53 -15.96
C SER A 362 -6.24 -2.05 -17.10
N SER A 363 -5.76 -2.09 -18.35
CA SER A 363 -6.48 -1.72 -19.58
C SER A 363 -6.80 -2.89 -20.52
N ARG A 364 -6.45 -4.13 -20.16
CA ARG A 364 -6.56 -5.32 -21.03
C ARG A 364 -7.02 -6.56 -20.26
N ALA A 365 -7.43 -7.60 -20.97
CA ALA A 365 -7.69 -8.88 -20.34
C ALA A 365 -6.41 -9.45 -19.67
N PRO A 366 -6.53 -10.18 -18.55
CA PRO A 366 -5.39 -10.82 -17.91
C PRO A 366 -4.66 -11.76 -18.88
N PRO A 367 -3.32 -11.75 -18.91
CA PRO A 367 -2.56 -12.63 -19.80
C PRO A 367 -2.71 -14.10 -19.39
N VAL A 368 -2.73 -15.00 -20.39
CA VAL A 368 -2.67 -16.45 -20.16
C VAL A 368 -1.23 -16.82 -19.77
N ALA A 369 -1.03 -17.89 -18.99
CA ALA A 369 0.28 -18.29 -18.46
C ALA A 369 1.44 -18.33 -19.49
N GLY A 370 1.15 -18.69 -20.75
CA GLY A 370 2.13 -18.69 -21.84
C GLY A 370 2.50 -17.32 -22.42
N GLU A 371 1.72 -16.27 -22.13
CA GLU A 371 1.88 -14.92 -22.68
C GLU A 371 2.45 -13.91 -21.68
N ILE A 372 2.70 -14.35 -20.43
CA ILE A 372 3.16 -13.48 -19.34
C ILE A 372 4.46 -12.76 -19.73
N GLN A 373 5.46 -13.52 -20.20
CA GLN A 373 6.75 -12.97 -20.62
C GLN A 373 6.62 -11.93 -21.73
N SER A 374 5.82 -12.21 -22.77
CA SER A 374 5.55 -11.28 -23.86
C SER A 374 4.81 -10.02 -23.37
N THR A 375 3.90 -10.17 -22.40
CA THR A 375 3.17 -9.06 -21.81
C THR A 375 4.09 -8.13 -21.02
N LEU A 376 5.02 -8.69 -20.23
CA LEU A 376 6.01 -7.90 -19.50
C LEU A 376 6.91 -7.10 -20.45
N TYR A 377 7.42 -7.71 -21.53
CA TYR A 377 8.18 -7.00 -22.56
C TYR A 377 7.37 -5.90 -23.27
N ARG A 378 6.09 -6.14 -23.59
CA ARG A 378 5.20 -5.10 -24.14
C ARG A 378 5.02 -3.94 -23.16
N ASN A 379 4.98 -4.20 -21.86
CA ASN A 379 4.88 -3.15 -20.85
C ASN A 379 6.14 -2.28 -20.78
N VAL A 380 7.34 -2.84 -21.04
CA VAL A 380 8.58 -2.03 -21.18
C VAL A 380 8.41 -1.00 -22.30
N ILE A 381 7.98 -1.45 -23.48
CA ILE A 381 7.76 -0.58 -24.65
C ILE A 381 6.72 0.49 -24.32
N ALA A 382 5.58 0.10 -23.73
CA ALA A 382 4.50 1.01 -23.40
C ALA A 382 4.95 2.10 -22.41
N LYS A 383 5.76 1.75 -21.40
CA LYS A 383 6.29 2.71 -20.41
C LYS A 383 7.31 3.64 -21.02
N TYR A 384 8.20 3.14 -21.88
CA TYR A 384 9.12 3.98 -22.63
C TYR A 384 8.38 4.98 -23.53
N SER A 385 7.44 4.51 -24.36
CA SER A 385 6.68 5.38 -25.26
C SER A 385 5.82 6.42 -24.53
N HIS A 386 5.39 6.12 -23.30
CA HIS A 386 4.69 7.08 -22.45
C HIS A 386 5.66 8.14 -21.89
N ALA A 387 6.79 7.72 -21.32
CA ALA A 387 7.83 8.64 -20.84
C ALA A 387 8.36 9.54 -21.97
N ARG A 388 8.49 9.00 -23.18
CA ARG A 388 8.94 9.76 -24.35
C ARG A 388 7.95 10.87 -24.73
N ARG A 389 6.66 10.56 -24.79
CA ARG A 389 5.62 11.56 -25.08
C ARG A 389 5.62 12.69 -24.06
N LEU A 390 5.70 12.33 -22.77
CA LEU A 390 5.80 13.30 -21.69
C LEU A 390 7.06 14.17 -21.79
N PHE A 391 8.18 13.59 -22.20
CA PHE A 391 9.42 14.34 -22.44
C PHE A 391 9.31 15.29 -23.62
N ASP A 392 8.70 14.87 -24.73
CA ASP A 392 8.46 15.74 -25.89
C ASP A 392 7.57 16.93 -25.48
N ASP A 393 6.48 16.67 -24.72
CA ASP A 393 5.62 17.71 -24.16
C ASP A 393 6.39 18.66 -23.21
N LEU A 394 7.30 18.13 -22.38
CA LEU A 394 8.11 18.93 -21.47
C LEU A 394 9.15 19.78 -22.22
N SER A 395 9.78 19.22 -23.25
CA SER A 395 10.80 19.89 -24.06
C SER A 395 10.24 21.07 -24.85
N GLU A 396 8.96 21.02 -25.24
CA GLU A 396 8.28 22.13 -25.92
C GLU A 396 7.90 23.27 -24.95
N ASN A 397 7.70 22.96 -23.67
CA ASN A 397 7.11 23.88 -22.69
C ASN A 397 8.04 24.35 -21.56
N SER A 398 9.20 23.72 -21.34
CA SER A 398 10.13 24.01 -20.25
C SER A 398 11.41 24.72 -20.73
N LEU A 399 11.93 25.64 -19.92
CA LEU A 399 13.15 26.41 -20.19
C LEU A 399 14.39 25.89 -19.43
N ASP A 400 14.24 24.85 -18.59
CA ASP A 400 15.34 24.32 -17.78
C ASP A 400 16.14 23.26 -18.54
N VAL A 401 17.29 23.68 -19.08
CA VAL A 401 18.20 22.86 -19.88
C VAL A 401 18.81 21.72 -19.07
N GLU A 402 19.01 21.88 -17.76
CA GLU A 402 19.65 20.86 -16.92
C GLU A 402 18.70 19.70 -16.65
N ILE A 403 17.44 20.01 -16.34
CA ILE A 403 16.37 19.01 -16.15
C ILE A 403 16.12 18.20 -17.45
N LEU A 404 16.10 18.88 -18.60
CA LEU A 404 15.94 18.22 -19.90
C LEU A 404 17.12 17.31 -20.22
N LYS A 405 18.34 17.69 -19.85
CA LYS A 405 19.53 16.87 -20.04
C LYS A 405 19.46 15.58 -19.20
N ASP A 406 19.15 15.69 -17.90
CA ASP A 406 19.01 14.52 -17.01
C ASP A 406 17.93 13.55 -17.51
N SER A 407 16.77 14.09 -17.91
CA SER A 407 15.68 13.28 -18.48
C SER A 407 16.07 12.61 -19.81
N THR A 408 16.85 13.30 -20.65
CA THR A 408 17.40 12.75 -21.89
C THR A 408 18.34 11.58 -21.60
N GLU A 409 19.26 11.73 -20.66
CA GLU A 409 20.21 10.68 -20.27
C GLU A 409 19.48 9.43 -19.75
N LYS A 410 18.45 9.60 -18.94
CA LYS A 410 17.59 8.50 -18.47
C LYS A 410 16.89 7.77 -19.61
N LEU A 411 16.27 8.49 -20.54
CA LEU A 411 15.60 7.90 -21.70
C LEU A 411 16.58 7.19 -22.65
N VAL A 412 17.74 7.79 -22.90
CA VAL A 412 18.82 7.18 -23.70
C VAL A 412 19.31 5.87 -23.06
N GLY A 413 19.42 5.85 -21.74
CA GLY A 413 19.79 4.64 -20.98
C GLY A 413 18.80 3.48 -21.13
N LEU A 414 17.53 3.76 -21.43
CA LEU A 414 16.49 2.75 -21.64
C LEU A 414 16.46 2.16 -23.06
N LEU A 415 17.02 2.84 -24.06
CA LEU A 415 16.96 2.42 -25.46
C LEU A 415 17.41 0.96 -25.69
N PRO A 416 18.52 0.47 -25.09
CA PRO A 416 18.90 -0.94 -25.22
C PRO A 416 17.83 -1.90 -24.68
N PHE A 417 17.17 -1.54 -23.58
CA PHE A 417 16.14 -2.37 -22.95
C PHE A 417 14.85 -2.42 -23.78
N VAL A 418 14.49 -1.29 -24.39
CA VAL A 418 13.35 -1.21 -25.32
C VAL A 418 13.64 -2.03 -26.56
N PHE A 419 14.86 -1.94 -27.10
CA PHE A 419 15.28 -2.73 -28.25
C PHE A 419 15.19 -4.23 -27.95
N GLU A 420 15.70 -4.70 -26.80
CA GLU A 420 15.51 -6.09 -26.37
C GLU A 420 14.03 -6.49 -26.30
N SER A 421 13.21 -5.60 -25.74
CA SER A 421 11.78 -5.83 -25.56
C SER A 421 11.02 -5.93 -26.88
N MET A 422 11.53 -5.30 -27.94
CA MET A 422 11.03 -5.47 -29.31
C MET A 422 11.59 -6.75 -29.95
N LEU A 423 12.86 -7.05 -29.72
CA LEU A 423 13.56 -8.19 -30.31
C LEU A 423 12.98 -9.54 -29.86
N PHE A 424 12.63 -9.67 -28.57
CA PHE A 424 12.13 -10.92 -28.01
C PHE A 424 10.79 -11.39 -28.62
N PRO A 425 9.71 -10.58 -28.66
CA PRO A 425 8.46 -11.01 -29.29
C PRO A 425 8.63 -11.28 -30.80
N THR A 426 9.51 -10.51 -31.47
CA THR A 426 9.74 -10.62 -32.90
C THR A 426 10.43 -11.94 -33.26
N THR A 427 11.44 -12.33 -32.50
CA THR A 427 12.10 -13.63 -32.66
C THR A 427 11.15 -14.80 -32.34
N GLN A 428 10.26 -14.64 -31.36
CA GLN A 428 9.24 -15.65 -31.05
C GLN A 428 8.18 -15.78 -32.16
N ALA A 429 7.73 -14.66 -32.74
CA ALA A 429 6.79 -14.65 -33.88
C ALA A 429 7.40 -15.26 -35.15
N GLN A 430 8.70 -15.05 -35.37
CA GLN A 430 9.44 -15.70 -36.47
C GLN A 430 9.45 -17.22 -36.31
N ALA A 431 9.65 -17.73 -35.09
CA ALA A 431 9.62 -19.16 -34.81
C ALA A 431 8.22 -19.79 -35.04
N SER A 432 7.14 -19.00 -34.94
CA SER A 432 5.77 -19.44 -35.22
C SER A 432 5.31 -19.21 -36.67
N GLY A 433 6.19 -18.69 -37.54
CA GLY A 433 5.92 -18.50 -38.97
C GLY A 433 5.04 -17.28 -39.31
N GLN A 434 4.91 -16.31 -38.38
CA GLN A 434 4.18 -15.06 -38.65
C GLN A 434 5.04 -14.06 -39.45
N PRO A 435 4.42 -13.24 -40.33
CA PRO A 435 5.13 -12.17 -41.02
C PRO A 435 5.68 -11.16 -40.00
N LEU A 436 6.94 -10.77 -40.20
CA LEU A 436 7.67 -9.92 -39.27
C LEU A 436 7.55 -8.47 -39.69
N ASP A 437 7.18 -7.61 -38.74
CA ASP A 437 7.26 -6.16 -38.89
C ASP A 437 8.43 -5.63 -38.05
N PHE A 438 9.47 -5.17 -38.74
CA PHE A 438 10.67 -4.59 -38.13
C PHE A 438 10.66 -3.06 -38.12
N SER A 439 9.59 -2.42 -38.62
CA SER A 439 9.50 -0.95 -38.70
C SER A 439 9.76 -0.30 -37.35
N SER A 440 9.18 -0.85 -36.28
CA SER A 440 9.36 -0.31 -34.92
C SER A 440 10.81 -0.37 -34.42
N MET A 441 11.60 -1.36 -34.82
CA MET A 441 13.02 -1.42 -34.44
C MET A 441 13.86 -0.41 -35.23
N ILE A 442 13.54 -0.21 -36.51
CA ILE A 442 14.20 0.80 -37.35
C ILE A 442 13.89 2.20 -36.84
N GLU A 443 12.62 2.46 -36.48
CA GLU A 443 12.20 3.71 -35.85
C GLU A 443 12.93 3.96 -34.53
N LEU A 444 13.11 2.92 -33.70
CA LEU A 444 13.89 3.03 -32.47
C LEU A 444 15.37 3.35 -32.76
N ILE A 445 15.98 2.77 -33.79
CA ILE A 445 17.36 3.10 -34.20
C ILE A 445 17.45 4.56 -34.67
N ASP A 446 16.47 5.06 -35.41
CA ASP A 446 16.40 6.48 -35.79
C ASP A 446 16.25 7.39 -34.56
N GLU A 447 15.50 6.93 -33.56
CA GLU A 447 15.36 7.63 -32.29
C GLU A 447 16.68 7.68 -31.50
N VAL A 448 17.46 6.59 -31.48
CA VAL A 448 18.80 6.54 -30.85
C VAL A 448 19.71 7.64 -31.40
N VAL A 449 19.64 7.92 -32.70
CA VAL A 449 20.38 9.01 -33.36
C VAL A 449 19.87 10.37 -32.95
N ARG A 450 18.54 10.57 -33.04
CA ARG A 450 17.90 11.83 -32.69
C ARG A 450 18.24 12.26 -31.26
N MET A 451 18.38 11.29 -30.36
CA MET A 451 18.73 11.48 -28.96
C MET A 451 20.22 11.60 -28.68
N LYS A 452 21.09 11.54 -29.72
CA LYS A 452 22.55 11.57 -29.60
C LYS A 452 23.07 10.57 -28.56
N ALA A 453 22.62 9.32 -28.68
CA ALA A 453 22.98 8.28 -27.73
C ALA A 453 24.50 8.04 -27.70
N THR A 454 24.98 7.53 -26.58
CA THR A 454 26.41 7.22 -26.41
C THR A 454 26.82 5.98 -27.22
N GLU A 455 28.11 5.87 -27.54
CA GLU A 455 28.70 4.68 -28.19
C GLU A 455 28.35 3.37 -27.47
N LYS A 456 28.22 3.43 -26.13
CA LYS A 456 27.80 2.30 -25.30
C LYS A 456 26.40 1.78 -25.68
N VAL A 457 25.45 2.67 -25.97
CA VAL A 457 24.08 2.29 -26.36
C VAL A 457 24.09 1.55 -27.70
N TYR A 458 24.80 2.11 -28.69
CA TYR A 458 24.97 1.46 -29.99
C TYR A 458 25.63 0.08 -29.87
N SER A 459 26.67 -0.02 -29.05
CA SER A 459 27.39 -1.28 -28.80
C SER A 459 26.47 -2.36 -28.21
N LEU A 460 25.62 -1.99 -27.25
CA LEU A 460 24.65 -2.92 -26.65
C LEU A 460 23.59 -3.39 -27.66
N ILE A 461 23.04 -2.47 -28.47
CA ILE A 461 22.07 -2.82 -29.52
C ILE A 461 22.68 -3.78 -30.54
N VAL A 462 23.91 -3.51 -30.97
CA VAL A 462 24.63 -4.38 -31.91
C VAL A 462 24.88 -5.75 -31.30
N ASP A 463 25.36 -5.81 -30.06
CA ASP A 463 25.62 -7.08 -29.37
C ASP A 463 24.36 -7.94 -29.29
N MET A 464 23.20 -7.33 -29.03
CA MET A 464 21.90 -8.01 -29.08
C MET A 464 21.53 -8.51 -30.47
N ILE A 465 21.72 -7.71 -31.53
CA ILE A 465 21.48 -8.14 -32.91
C ILE A 465 22.36 -9.34 -33.25
N LEU A 466 23.67 -9.25 -32.99
CA LEU A 466 24.63 -10.31 -33.29
C LEU A 466 24.33 -11.59 -32.49
N SER A 467 24.04 -11.45 -31.20
CA SER A 467 23.69 -12.58 -30.33
C SER A 467 22.42 -13.30 -30.79
N SER A 468 21.44 -12.59 -31.36
CA SER A 468 20.20 -13.18 -31.88
C SER A 468 20.37 -14.06 -33.13
N ILE A 469 21.56 -14.04 -33.74
CA ILE A 469 21.90 -14.77 -34.97
C ILE A 469 22.83 -15.96 -34.66
N ILE A 470 23.72 -15.81 -33.66
CA ILE A 470 24.88 -16.70 -33.41
C ILE A 470 24.52 -17.95 -32.58
N ILE A 471 23.26 -18.19 -32.22
CA ILE A 471 22.88 -19.40 -31.45
C ILE A 471 22.93 -20.66 -32.35
N ASP A 472 24.13 -21.14 -32.64
CA ASP A 472 24.53 -22.54 -32.77
C ASP A 472 26.03 -22.64 -33.10
N ALA A 473 26.86 -22.62 -32.06
CA ALA A 473 28.17 -23.24 -32.11
C ALA A 473 28.58 -23.73 -30.72
N LYS A 474 28.42 -25.05 -30.50
CA LYS A 474 28.95 -25.86 -29.40
C LYS A 474 28.05 -26.07 -28.18
N GLY A 475 27.12 -27.02 -28.31
CA GLY A 475 27.08 -28.10 -27.31
C GLY A 475 28.38 -28.90 -27.40
N PHE A 476 29.42 -28.45 -26.69
CA PHE A 476 30.58 -29.29 -26.45
C PHE A 476 30.16 -30.30 -25.39
N THR A 477 30.26 -31.57 -25.75
CA THR A 477 30.07 -32.74 -24.91
C THR A 477 30.79 -32.59 -23.57
N SER A 478 30.01 -32.36 -22.51
CA SER A 478 30.35 -32.85 -21.18
C SER A 478 29.41 -34.01 -20.92
N GLU A 479 29.90 -35.24 -21.18
CA GLU A 479 29.30 -36.42 -20.57
C GLU A 479 29.30 -36.22 -19.05
N GLY A 480 28.12 -36.25 -18.44
CA GLY A 480 28.01 -36.27 -16.99
C GLY A 480 26.91 -35.39 -16.43
N GLN A 481 25.85 -36.07 -16.01
CA GLN A 481 24.79 -35.65 -15.08
C GLN A 481 23.59 -34.90 -15.66
N GLY A 482 22.46 -35.61 -15.57
CA GLY A 482 21.15 -35.16 -16.02
C GLY A 482 20.68 -33.91 -15.30
N SER A 483 20.32 -32.93 -16.10
CA SER A 483 19.34 -31.90 -15.77
C SER A 483 18.56 -31.65 -17.05
N THR A 484 17.29 -32.05 -17.06
CA THR A 484 16.30 -31.65 -18.06
C THR A 484 16.12 -30.14 -17.98
N ARG A 485 17.02 -29.38 -18.62
CA ARG A 485 16.74 -28.00 -19.00
C ARG A 485 15.99 -28.05 -20.32
N ASP A 486 14.71 -27.73 -20.26
CA ASP A 486 13.91 -27.36 -21.43
C ASP A 486 14.62 -26.23 -22.16
N SER A 487 15.38 -26.57 -23.20
CA SER A 487 15.98 -25.59 -24.10
C SER A 487 14.85 -24.96 -24.91
N LYS A 488 14.22 -23.90 -24.36
CA LYS A 488 13.38 -22.99 -25.14
C LYS A 488 14.19 -22.59 -26.37
N SER A 489 13.79 -23.06 -27.56
CA SER A 489 14.40 -22.65 -28.81
C SER A 489 14.13 -21.15 -29.00
N VAL A 490 15.08 -20.32 -28.60
CA VAL A 490 15.05 -18.88 -28.88
C VAL A 490 15.01 -18.75 -30.40
N GLY A 491 13.97 -18.09 -30.93
CA GLY A 491 13.84 -17.88 -32.37
C GLY A 491 15.06 -17.12 -32.88
N LYS A 492 15.60 -17.56 -34.03
CA LYS A 492 16.75 -16.90 -34.63
C LYS A 492 16.29 -15.72 -35.47
N LEU A 493 16.94 -14.57 -35.32
CA LEU A 493 16.71 -13.45 -36.23
C LEU A 493 17.17 -13.84 -37.64
N SER A 494 16.37 -13.52 -38.66
CA SER A 494 16.81 -13.72 -40.06
C SER A 494 18.07 -12.89 -40.34
N THR A 495 19.02 -13.49 -41.05
CA THR A 495 20.25 -12.82 -41.51
C THR A 495 19.94 -11.54 -42.28
N MET A 496 18.88 -11.53 -43.07
CA MET A 496 18.46 -10.33 -43.82
C MET A 496 18.15 -9.18 -42.86
N CYS A 497 17.28 -9.42 -41.89
CA CYS A 497 16.83 -8.42 -40.91
C CYS A 497 17.99 -7.93 -40.04
N ALA A 498 18.86 -8.85 -39.62
CA ALA A 498 20.09 -8.49 -38.92
C ALA A 498 20.97 -7.55 -39.74
N THR A 499 21.21 -7.87 -41.01
CA THR A 499 22.05 -7.03 -41.88
C THR A 499 21.43 -5.67 -42.14
N GLU A 500 20.10 -5.60 -42.24
CA GLU A 500 19.37 -4.33 -42.40
C GLU A 500 19.51 -3.46 -41.14
N LEU A 501 19.26 -4.00 -39.95
CA LEU A 501 19.42 -3.29 -38.68
C LEU A 501 20.88 -2.81 -38.47
N LEU A 502 21.87 -3.69 -38.74
CA LEU A 502 23.28 -3.31 -38.67
C LEU A 502 23.63 -2.22 -39.70
N SER A 503 23.14 -2.31 -40.93
CA SER A 503 23.40 -1.30 -41.96
C SER A 503 22.88 0.08 -41.54
N LYS A 504 21.69 0.12 -40.91
CA LYS A 504 21.09 1.34 -40.40
C LYS A 504 21.93 1.95 -39.27
N ILE A 505 22.40 1.12 -38.33
CA ILE A 505 23.28 1.56 -37.23
C ILE A 505 24.62 2.10 -37.78
N ILE A 506 25.25 1.38 -38.71
CA ILE A 506 26.53 1.80 -39.33
C ILE A 506 26.35 3.14 -40.07
N PHE A 507 25.26 3.28 -40.82
CA PHE A 507 24.95 4.53 -41.52
C PHE A 507 24.87 5.71 -40.53
N ASN A 508 24.24 5.47 -39.38
CA ASN A 508 24.02 6.49 -38.37
C ASN A 508 25.28 6.87 -37.58
N ILE A 509 26.13 5.91 -37.22
CA ILE A 509 27.38 6.18 -36.50
C ILE A 509 28.42 6.85 -37.40
N ARG A 510 28.32 6.68 -38.73
CA ARG A 510 29.28 7.24 -39.69
C ARG A 510 29.45 8.75 -39.56
N ASP A 511 28.36 9.44 -39.27
CA ASP A 511 28.34 10.90 -39.25
C ASP A 511 28.79 11.46 -37.88
N GLU A 512 29.16 10.59 -36.91
CA GLU A 512 29.78 10.99 -35.65
C GLU A 512 31.25 11.40 -35.85
N PRO A 513 31.71 12.52 -35.25
CA PRO A 513 33.06 13.04 -35.45
C PRO A 513 34.17 12.12 -34.90
N THR A 514 33.81 11.15 -34.07
CA THR A 514 34.72 10.16 -33.48
C THR A 514 34.85 8.89 -34.34
N TYR A 515 34.09 8.75 -35.43
CA TYR A 515 34.10 7.56 -36.27
C TYR A 515 35.36 7.48 -37.14
N THR A 516 36.14 6.41 -36.99
CA THR A 516 37.40 6.24 -37.72
C THR A 516 37.33 5.22 -38.85
N VAL A 517 38.30 5.28 -39.77
CA VAL A 517 38.50 4.26 -40.81
C VAL A 517 38.71 2.86 -40.20
N SER A 518 39.32 2.79 -39.01
CA SER A 518 39.48 1.53 -38.28
C SER A 518 38.12 0.96 -37.87
N ASP A 519 37.19 1.79 -37.39
CA ASP A 519 35.86 1.36 -36.98
C ASP A 519 35.03 0.91 -38.18
N ALA A 520 35.11 1.64 -39.30
CA ALA A 520 34.54 1.20 -40.57
C ALA A 520 35.07 -0.18 -40.99
N SER A 521 36.38 -0.42 -40.88
CA SER A 521 36.99 -1.71 -41.21
C SER A 521 36.48 -2.86 -40.33
N ARG A 522 36.22 -2.59 -39.06
CA ARG A 522 35.67 -3.57 -38.10
C ARG A 522 34.23 -3.91 -38.43
N TRP A 523 33.39 -2.92 -38.75
CA TRP A 523 32.00 -3.14 -39.14
C TRP A 523 31.87 -3.98 -40.41
N ILE A 524 32.66 -3.68 -41.44
CA ILE A 524 32.66 -4.47 -42.68
C ILE A 524 33.06 -5.91 -42.38
N ARG A 525 34.14 -6.11 -41.61
CA ARG A 525 34.60 -7.45 -41.25
C ARG A 525 33.51 -8.20 -40.48
N CYS A 526 32.83 -7.55 -39.55
CA CYS A 526 31.74 -8.12 -38.79
C CYS A 526 30.58 -8.56 -39.70
N VAL A 527 30.09 -7.69 -40.59
CA VAL A 527 28.97 -8.01 -41.48
C VAL A 527 29.34 -9.09 -42.50
N VAL A 528 30.55 -9.03 -43.07
CA VAL A 528 31.06 -10.06 -43.99
C VAL A 528 31.18 -11.40 -43.27
N GLN A 529 31.76 -11.44 -42.07
CA GLN A 529 31.91 -12.66 -41.28
C GLN A 529 30.54 -13.27 -40.93
N LEU A 530 29.57 -12.44 -40.55
CA LEU A 530 28.20 -12.88 -40.25
C LEU A 530 27.54 -13.58 -41.44
N ILE A 531 27.72 -13.04 -42.64
CA ILE A 531 27.16 -13.61 -43.87
C ILE A 531 27.92 -14.90 -44.27
N LEU A 532 29.23 -14.94 -44.07
CA LEU A 532 30.04 -16.15 -44.29
C LEU A 532 29.70 -17.27 -43.30
N ASP A 533 29.49 -16.97 -42.03
CA ASP A 533 29.13 -17.96 -40.99
C ASP A 533 27.75 -18.59 -41.28
N GLN A 534 26.80 -17.77 -41.74
CA GLN A 534 25.51 -18.23 -42.24
C GLN A 534 25.65 -19.13 -43.47
N TYR A 535 26.53 -18.78 -44.42
CA TYR A 535 26.80 -19.59 -45.60
C TYR A 535 27.47 -20.93 -45.25
N GLY A 536 28.41 -20.94 -44.30
CA GLY A 536 29.08 -22.14 -43.81
C GLY A 536 28.15 -23.11 -43.07
N ASN A 537 27.14 -22.58 -42.37
CA ASN A 537 26.13 -23.38 -41.68
C ASN A 537 25.03 -23.89 -42.63
N THR A 538 24.59 -23.07 -43.58
CA THR A 538 23.60 -23.50 -44.60
C THR A 538 24.19 -24.49 -45.59
N THR A 539 25.45 -24.39 -46.00
CA THR A 539 26.10 -25.41 -46.86
C THR A 539 26.28 -26.76 -46.17
N LYS A 540 26.44 -26.80 -44.84
CA LYS A 540 26.42 -28.05 -44.06
C LYS A 540 25.02 -28.65 -43.92
N ALA A 541 23.97 -27.84 -43.86
CA ALA A 541 22.57 -28.30 -43.76
C ALA A 541 21.91 -28.57 -45.14
N ALA A 542 22.37 -27.91 -46.20
CA ALA A 542 21.74 -27.88 -47.54
C ALA A 542 22.46 -28.73 -48.59
N ALA A 543 23.29 -29.71 -48.18
CA ALA A 543 23.82 -30.74 -49.09
C ALA A 543 22.73 -31.60 -49.78
N SER A 544 21.44 -31.26 -49.66
CA SER A 544 20.29 -31.93 -50.29
C SER A 544 19.44 -31.07 -51.25
N LYS A 545 19.65 -29.77 -51.46
CA LYS A 545 18.86 -29.06 -52.51
C LYS A 545 19.50 -27.77 -53.02
N ILE A 546 19.91 -27.80 -54.29
CA ILE A 546 20.43 -26.66 -55.04
C ILE A 546 19.25 -25.84 -55.56
N MET A 547 18.87 -24.81 -54.82
CA MET A 547 18.23 -23.59 -55.35
C MET A 547 18.73 -22.44 -54.47
N MET A 548 19.44 -21.48 -55.08
CA MET A 548 19.79 -20.23 -54.40
C MET A 548 18.50 -19.54 -53.97
N ASN A 549 18.29 -19.41 -52.66
CA ASN A 549 17.10 -18.79 -52.10
C ASN A 549 17.18 -17.26 -52.29
N LEU A 550 16.03 -16.59 -52.45
CA LEU A 550 15.95 -15.14 -52.69
C LEU A 550 16.72 -14.32 -51.63
N ASP A 551 16.72 -14.80 -50.38
CA ASP A 551 17.46 -14.24 -49.25
C ASP A 551 18.98 -14.17 -49.47
N GLN A 552 19.56 -15.13 -50.22
CA GLN A 552 20.99 -15.15 -50.51
C GLN A 552 21.38 -14.02 -51.47
N LYS A 553 20.54 -13.75 -52.48
CA LYS A 553 20.80 -12.70 -53.46
C LYS A 553 20.76 -11.31 -52.84
N LEU A 554 19.86 -11.09 -51.87
CA LEU A 554 19.78 -9.85 -51.12
C LEU A 554 20.95 -9.69 -50.13
N ALA A 555 21.36 -10.74 -49.41
CA ALA A 555 22.50 -10.67 -48.50
C ALA A 555 23.80 -10.25 -49.21
N PHE A 556 24.04 -10.76 -50.42
CA PHE A 556 25.18 -10.32 -51.25
C PHE A 556 25.04 -8.88 -51.76
N GLN A 557 23.82 -8.38 -51.99
CA GLN A 557 23.59 -6.96 -52.30
C GLN A 557 23.91 -6.07 -51.09
N THR A 558 23.56 -6.48 -49.87
CA THR A 558 23.90 -5.75 -48.64
C THR A 558 25.40 -5.74 -48.38
N VAL A 559 26.12 -6.86 -48.59
CA VAL A 559 27.61 -6.88 -48.54
C VAL A 559 28.19 -5.92 -49.56
N LYS A 560 27.69 -5.97 -50.79
CA LYS A 560 28.16 -5.08 -51.86
C LYS A 560 27.96 -3.62 -51.48
N ALA A 561 26.79 -3.24 -50.99
CA ALA A 561 26.50 -1.89 -50.52
C ALA A 561 27.45 -1.46 -49.39
N ILE A 562 27.63 -2.29 -48.36
CA ILE A 562 28.54 -2.00 -47.23
C ILE A 562 30.01 -1.90 -47.68
N THR A 563 30.43 -2.75 -48.61
CA THR A 563 31.80 -2.76 -49.15
C THR A 563 32.06 -1.54 -50.04
N GLU A 564 31.12 -1.19 -50.92
CA GLU A 564 31.19 0.02 -51.76
C GLU A 564 31.21 1.28 -50.89
N GLN A 565 30.46 1.29 -49.79
CA GLN A 565 30.34 2.41 -48.87
C GLN A 565 31.57 2.57 -47.97
N ALA A 566 32.19 1.48 -47.57
CA ALA A 566 33.50 1.48 -46.93
C ALA A 566 34.63 1.97 -47.86
N LEU A 567 34.58 1.56 -49.12
CA LEU A 567 35.48 2.05 -50.16
C LEU A 567 35.30 3.55 -50.41
N ALA A 568 34.09 4.08 -50.23
CA ALA A 568 33.84 5.52 -50.32
C ALA A 568 34.45 6.28 -49.13
N LEU A 569 34.30 5.77 -47.90
CA LEU A 569 34.91 6.33 -46.68
C LEU A 569 36.45 6.28 -46.68
N ALA A 570 37.05 5.26 -47.29
CA ALA A 570 38.51 5.18 -47.44
C ALA A 570 39.07 6.15 -48.50
N LYS A 571 38.20 6.72 -49.35
CA LYS A 571 38.57 7.65 -50.43
C LYS A 571 38.33 9.12 -50.07
N SER A 572 37.45 9.41 -49.11
CA SER A 572 37.28 10.73 -48.48
C SER A 572 38.33 10.96 -47.41
#